data_AF-A0A9D9WXT9-F1
#
_entry.id   AF-A0A9D9WXT9-F1
#
_cell.length_a   1.000
_cell.length_b   1.000
_cell.length_c   1.000
_cell.angle_alpha   90.00
_cell.angle_beta   90.00
_cell.angle_gamma   90.00
#
_symmetry.space_group_name_H-M   'P 1'
#
loop_
_entity.id
_entity.type
_entity.pdbx_description
1 polymer ?
#
loop_
_entity_poly.entity_id
_entity_poly.type
_entity_poly.pdbx_seq_one_letter_code
_entity_poly.pdbx_strand_id
1 'polypeptide(L)' 'MTMLTVDQAKALFSSGKAAQTTTMYNHHSNKTFGVVDNRSAKRTDHYLIGDGDLTHEVPEKVPTFDRHQ' A
#
# COMPACT_ATOMS: atom_id res chain seq x y z
N MET A 1 6.40 -13.53 1.35
CA MET A 1 6.00 -12.12 1.08
C MET A 1 5.78 -11.99 -0.41
N THR A 2 4.61 -11.53 -0.85
CA THR A 2 4.30 -11.39 -2.28
C THR A 2 4.31 -9.91 -2.66
N MET A 3 4.94 -9.61 -3.80
CA MET A 3 5.02 -8.26 -4.35
C MET A 3 3.92 -8.10 -5.40
N LEU A 4 3.06 -7.10 -5.20
CA LEU A 4 2.04 -6.67 -6.13
C LEU A 4 2.57 -5.52 -6.97
N THR A 5 2.08 -5.44 -8.20
CA THR A 5 2.18 -4.19 -8.95
C THR A 5 1.27 -3.13 -8.33
N VAL A 6 1.55 -1.85 -8.60
CA VAL A 6 0.69 -0.73 -8.16
C VAL A 6 -0.76 -0.94 -8.64
N ASP A 7 -0.96 -1.42 -9.86
CA ASP A 7 -2.29 -1.66 -10.42
C ASP A 7 -3.03 -2.80 -9.72
N GLN A 8 -2.32 -3.87 -9.34
CA GLN A 8 -2.92 -4.95 -8.54
C GLN A 8 -3.35 -4.46 -7.16
N ALA A 9 -2.52 -3.65 -6.50
CA ALA A 9 -2.87 -3.05 -5.21
C ALA A 9 -4.10 -2.13 -5.35
N LYS A 10 -4.12 -1.24 -6.36
CA LYS A 10 -5.27 -0.37 -6.66
C LYS A 10 -6.56 -1.15 -6.94
N ALA A 11 -6.48 -2.24 -7.70
CA ALA A 11 -7.65 -3.09 -7.97
C ALA A 11 -8.19 -3.76 -6.69
N LEU A 12 -7.30 -4.22 -5.81
CA LEU A 12 -7.69 -4.81 -4.52
C LEU A 12 -8.32 -3.78 -3.58
N PHE A 13 -7.80 -2.55 -3.55
CA PHE A 13 -8.39 -1.45 -2.77
C PHE A 13 -9.76 -1.05 -3.31
N SER A 14 -9.87 -0.86 -4.63
CA SER A 14 -11.13 -0.45 -5.28
C SER A 14 -12.23 -1.49 -5.14
N SER A 15 -11.87 -2.77 -5.03
CA SER A 15 -12.82 -3.86 -4.78
C SER A 15 -13.11 -4.11 -3.29
N GLY A 16 -12.49 -3.33 -2.38
CA GLY A 16 -12.63 -3.50 -0.93
C GLY A 16 -12.01 -4.80 -0.38
N LYS A 17 -11.24 -5.52 -1.20
CA LYS A 17 -10.62 -6.81 -0.86
C LYS A 17 -9.33 -6.65 -0.08
N ALA A 18 -8.73 -5.46 -0.12
CA ALA A 18 -7.55 -5.13 0.66
C ALA A 18 -7.60 -3.70 1.19
N ALA A 19 -6.74 -3.41 2.17
CA ALA A 19 -6.47 -2.05 2.64
C ALA A 19 -4.97 -1.88 2.87
N GLN A 20 -4.42 -0.70 2.54
CA GLN A 20 -3.06 -0.37 2.95
C GLN A 20 -3.07 -0.12 4.46
N THR A 21 -2.17 -0.77 5.18
CA THR A 21 -2.09 -0.68 6.65
C THR A 21 -0.94 0.20 7.12
N THR A 22 0.20 0.14 6.43
CA THR A 22 1.38 0.93 6.77
C THR A 22 2.28 1.11 5.54
N THR A 23 3.32 1.91 5.72
CA THR A 23 4.40 2.14 4.74
C THR A 23 5.71 1.66 5.35
N MET A 24 6.52 0.94 4.58
CA MET A 24 7.78 0.36 5.02
C MET A 24 8.91 0.83 4.12
N TYR A 25 9.92 1.48 4.71
CA TYR A 25 11.17 1.81 4.03
C TYR A 25 12.19 0.69 4.21
N ASN A 26 12.80 0.27 3.10
CA ASN A 26 13.89 -0.70 3.07
C ASN A 26 15.20 0.03 2.73
N HIS A 27 16.04 0.22 3.74
CA HIS A 27 17.33 0.91 3.61
C HIS A 27 18.30 0.22 2.64
N HIS A 28 18.32 -1.11 2.59
CA HIS A 28 19.26 -1.85 1.74
C HIS A 28 19.00 -1.63 0.24
N SER A 29 17.73 -1.51 -0.14
CA SER A 29 17.33 -1.28 -1.54
C SER A 29 16.96 0.16 -1.84
N ASN A 30 17.00 1.05 -0.83
CA ASN A 30 16.53 2.43 -0.89
C ASN A 30 15.11 2.53 -1.50
N LYS A 31 14.19 1.66 -1.05
CA LYS A 31 12.84 1.55 -1.59
C LYS A 31 11.80 1.64 -0.50
N THR A 32 10.70 2.33 -0.80
CA THR A 32 9.54 2.42 0.07
C THR A 32 8.38 1.58 -0.50
N PHE A 33 7.79 0.76 0.35
CA PHE A 33 6.71 -0.16 0.01
C PHE A 33 5.44 0.17 0.80
N GLY A 34 4.28 0.04 0.16
CA GLY A 34 2.99 0.01 0.84
C GLY A 34 2.72 -1.41 1.32
N VAL A 35 2.38 -1.57 2.59
CA VAL A 35 1.96 -2.84 3.20
C VAL A 35 0.47 -2.98 3.05
N VAL A 36 0.02 -4.10 2.49
CA VAL A 36 -1.37 -4.35 2.11
C VAL A 36 -1.90 -5.55 2.88
N ASP A 37 -2.96 -5.32 3.66
CA ASP A 37 -3.74 -6.41 4.25
C ASP A 37 -4.76 -6.90 3.22
N ASN A 38 -4.46 -8.02 2.57
CA ASN A 38 -5.32 -8.65 1.59
C ASN A 38 -6.29 -9.62 2.29
N ARG A 39 -7.45 -9.09 2.67
CA ARG A 39 -8.52 -9.83 3.36
C ARG A 39 -9.04 -11.00 2.53
N SER A 40 -9.05 -10.86 1.21
CA SER A 40 -9.50 -11.93 0.30
C SER A 40 -8.58 -13.14 0.32
N ALA A 41 -7.27 -12.93 0.47
CA ALA A 41 -6.26 -13.99 0.48
C ALA A 41 -5.73 -14.32 1.89
N LYS A 42 -6.26 -13.66 2.92
CA LYS A 42 -5.83 -13.76 4.33
C LYS A 42 -4.30 -13.65 4.49
N ARG A 43 -3.68 -12.71 3.78
CA ARG A 43 -2.23 -12.53 3.78
C ARG A 43 -1.84 -11.06 3.65
N THR A 44 -0.59 -10.78 3.98
CA THR A 44 0.02 -9.47 3.76
C THR A 44 0.79 -9.45 2.44
N ASP A 45 0.40 -8.54 1.57
CA ASP A 45 1.05 -8.25 0.31
C ASP A 45 1.79 -6.90 0.40
N HIS A 46 2.70 -6.62 -0.53
CA HIS A 46 3.42 -5.34 -0.59
C HIS A 46 3.43 -4.82 -2.01
N TYR A 47 3.45 -3.51 -2.22
CA TYR A 47 3.68 -2.90 -3.54
C TYR A 47 4.69 -1.76 -3.42
N LEU A 48 5.45 -1.51 -4.48
CA LEU A 48 6.42 -0.42 -4.51
C LEU A 48 5.68 0.93 -4.59
N ILE A 49 5.98 1.83 -3.65
CA ILE A 49 5.49 3.22 -3.67
C ILE A 49 6.50 4.11 -4.42
N GLY A 50 7.79 3.91 -4.17
CA GLY A 50 8.85 4.67 -4.82
C GLY A 50 10.23 4.34 -4.26
N ASP A 51 11.25 4.96 -4.84
CA ASP A 51 12.62 4.93 -4.33
C ASP A 51 12.82 6.08 -3.32
N GLY A 52 13.72 5.90 -2.35
CA GLY A 52 13.94 6.83 -1.23
C GLY A 52 13.08 6.53 0.00
N ASP A 53 13.34 7.24 1.09
CA ASP A 53 12.52 7.21 2.30
C ASP A 53 11.31 8.14 2.14
N LEU A 54 10.18 7.56 1.74
CA LEU A 54 8.90 8.25 1.60
C LEU A 54 7.98 7.98 2.79
N THR A 55 8.49 7.38 3.88
CA THR A 55 7.67 7.04 5.06
C THR A 55 7.10 8.27 5.76
N HIS A 56 7.80 9.40 5.64
CA HIS A 56 7.41 10.71 6.18
C HIS A 56 6.69 11.59 5.15
N GLU A 57 6.70 11.22 3.87
CA GLU A 57 6.04 11.96 2.77
C GLU A 57 4.65 11.41 2.43
N VAL A 58 4.16 10.38 3.13
CA VAL A 58 2.74 10.03 3.07
C VAL A 58 1.97 11.25 3.55
N PRO A 59 1.21 11.96 2.70
CA PRO A 59 0.54 13.17 3.10
C PRO A 59 -0.41 12.84 4.25
N GLU A 60 -0.53 13.73 5.24
CA GLU A 60 -1.59 13.70 6.28
C GLU A 60 -3.01 13.62 5.68
N LYS A 61 -3.16 13.76 4.36
CA LYS A 61 -4.37 13.43 3.63
C LYS A 61 -4.40 11.95 3.26
N VAL A 62 -4.98 11.19 4.18
CA VAL A 62 -5.71 9.94 3.96
C VAL A 62 -6.27 9.88 2.53
N PRO A 63 -6.16 8.75 1.80
CA PRO A 63 -7.27 8.38 0.93
C PRO A 63 -8.40 7.93 1.85
N THR A 64 -9.08 8.88 2.52
CA THR A 64 -10.48 8.68 2.80
C THR A 64 -11.08 8.59 1.42
N PHE A 65 -11.33 7.37 0.95
CA PHE A 65 -12.33 7.18 -0.09
C PHE A 65 -13.59 7.78 0.50
N ASP A 66 -13.86 9.04 0.16
CA ASP A 66 -15.04 9.77 0.59
C ASP A 66 -16.23 8.88 0.29
N ARG A 67 -16.82 8.35 1.35
CA ARG A 67 -17.97 7.47 1.29
C ARG A 67 -19.21 8.29 1.63
N HIS A 68 -19.39 9.43 0.98
CA HIS A 68 -20.58 10.26 1.15
C HIS A 68 -20.98 10.94 -0.17
N GLN A 69 -21.87 10.27 -0.91
CA GLN A 69 -23.07 10.90 -1.44
C GLN A 69 -24.21 10.64 -0.47
#